data_AF-A0A2E3WX78-F1
#
_entry.id   AF-A0A2E3WX78-F1
#
_cell.length_a   1.000
_cell.length_b   1.000
_cell.length_c   1.000
_cell.angle_alpha   90.00
_cell.angle_beta   90.00
_cell.angle_gamma   90.00
#
_symmetry.space_group_name_H-M   'P 1'
#
loop_
_entity.id
_entity.type
_entity.pdbx_description
1 polymer ?
#
loop_
_entity_poly.entity_id
_entity_poly.type
_entity_poly.pdbx_seq_one_letter_code
_entity_poly.pdbx_strand_id
1 'polypeptide(L)'
;MRRSFCVIALFSVLSIPSFAMEYVEICKSNQDCKQFSRLVMGTDHLIQGDWVGPHWPEYSDEMAFEVLDHAADLGINFFDTSPIYVGSVEYKLGQWRAQRRETHPNENHHILSKGGFPFDLFWMQSLPEGSHSSELISSLDTLNSTQFPAGTYASRLYGSEDLIAERVAEEMGHTTNNLDGDVTIYLMHRDDGDAIGFNPVVRETTPVKTIMSALSKESISSKAWMFGWSNWLTPRIDESVVLSKANADLIRPVINSPYFSLFEMSDRSIHALGVQVTHQEMMDEDFQKGIKIMPYSPLGGFSILDKPEPKWDNAKLAAKEKYDNGDPYWQNVYHSIFTEANKQRWNRLVEFSETFNKMHSTNYSLDQMMNAYVLAHPRTDLLAIGPITKEQLNRTVESLSLSQSLTPEDLEFLYSGQMNDSAVEVFVFHWFSLFDRNAPVTEFLPKLSDEVDMKFPEATLESHEDFKDWYAGVLETVETASHDIQDLEISKVSEALYQIDLVVLWKAKNFDGTNVEFRAQQHWEVQVGSDGPKIKKYLVSEAQ
;
A
#
# COMPACT_ATOMS: atom_id res chain seq x y z
N MET A 1 68.08 13.69 20.86
CA MET A 1 67.50 13.57 19.50
C MET A 1 66.57 12.35 19.48
N ARG A 2 65.31 12.53 19.87
CA ARG A 2 64.25 11.50 19.75
C ARG A 2 62.94 12.24 19.48
N ARG A 3 62.40 12.09 18.27
CA ARG A 3 61.03 12.48 17.91
C ARG A 3 60.19 11.23 17.93
N SER A 4 59.03 11.32 18.57
CA SER A 4 58.05 10.25 18.70
C SER A 4 56.68 10.81 18.31
N PHE A 5 55.95 9.99 17.53
CA PHE A 5 54.50 9.93 17.30
C PHE A 5 53.79 11.10 16.61
N CYS A 6 53.06 10.81 15.52
CA CYS A 6 51.67 10.34 15.61
C CYS A 6 51.19 9.86 14.23
N VAL A 7 50.66 8.63 14.14
CA VAL A 7 49.98 8.11 12.95
C VAL A 7 48.48 8.26 13.21
N ILE A 8 47.81 8.97 12.31
CA ILE A 8 46.36 9.19 12.30
C ILE A 8 45.69 7.91 11.81
N ALA A 9 44.83 7.32 12.64
CA ALA A 9 43.96 6.21 12.22
C ALA A 9 42.78 6.77 11.42
N LEU A 10 42.66 6.33 10.16
CA LEU A 10 41.48 6.55 9.33
C LEU A 10 40.31 5.72 9.88
N PHE A 11 39.18 6.39 10.11
CA PHE A 11 37.92 5.74 10.44
C PHE A 11 37.45 4.86 9.29
N SER A 12 37.17 3.60 9.60
CA SER A 12 36.47 2.65 8.76
C SER A 12 35.05 3.15 8.49
N VAL A 13 34.72 3.37 7.22
CA VAL A 13 33.35 3.57 6.75
C VAL A 13 32.56 2.31 7.10
N LEU A 14 31.59 2.42 8.00
CA LEU A 14 30.61 1.36 8.27
C LEU A 14 29.85 1.10 6.97
N SER A 15 30.04 -0.09 6.38
CA SER A 15 29.19 -0.58 5.29
C SER A 15 27.77 -0.70 5.81
N ILE A 16 26.85 0.06 5.22
CA ILE A 16 25.41 -0.11 5.40
C ILE A 16 25.09 -1.55 4.96
N PRO A 17 24.35 -2.34 5.75
CA PRO A 17 23.96 -3.68 5.34
C PRO A 17 23.21 -3.59 4.01
N SER A 18 23.69 -4.31 3.00
CA SER A 18 22.95 -4.51 1.76
C SER A 18 21.64 -5.19 2.11
N PHE A 19 20.51 -4.50 1.93
CA PHE A 19 19.20 -5.10 2.07
C PHE A 19 19.08 -6.25 1.06
N ALA A 20 18.69 -7.43 1.52
CA ALA A 20 18.48 -8.59 0.65
C ALA A 20 17.00 -8.67 0.27
N MET A 21 16.72 -8.84 -1.02
CA MET A 21 15.37 -9.12 -1.50
C MET A 21 14.83 -10.39 -0.82
N GLU A 22 13.58 -10.34 -0.37
CA GLU A 22 12.85 -11.50 0.15
C GLU A 22 12.22 -12.28 -1.02
N TYR A 23 12.13 -13.61 -0.88
CA TYR A 23 11.53 -14.48 -1.90
C TYR A 23 10.45 -15.38 -1.33
N VAL A 24 9.41 -15.60 -2.12
CA VAL A 24 8.27 -16.48 -1.84
C VAL A 24 8.33 -17.67 -2.77
N GLU A 25 8.28 -18.87 -2.19
CA GLU A 25 8.17 -20.10 -2.97
C GLU A 25 6.73 -20.34 -3.40
N ILE A 26 6.53 -20.55 -4.70
CA ILE A 26 5.27 -21.05 -5.26
C ILE A 26 5.58 -22.33 -6.01
N CYS A 27 4.77 -23.35 -5.80
CA CYS A 27 4.97 -24.68 -6.37
C CYS A 27 3.76 -25.11 -7.19
N LYS A 28 3.99 -25.59 -8.42
CA LYS A 28 3.01 -26.34 -9.21
C LYS A 28 2.84 -27.75 -8.68
N SER A 29 3.96 -28.38 -8.30
CA SER A 29 4.04 -29.68 -7.60
C SER A 29 5.24 -29.66 -6.66
N ASN A 30 5.40 -30.69 -5.81
CA ASN A 30 6.53 -30.78 -4.88
C ASN A 30 7.92 -30.79 -5.56
N GLN A 31 7.99 -31.02 -6.88
CA GLN A 31 9.24 -31.05 -7.64
C GLN A 31 9.37 -29.87 -8.63
N ASP A 32 8.36 -29.01 -8.70
CA ASP A 32 8.27 -27.89 -9.63
C ASP A 32 7.87 -26.64 -8.86
N CYS A 33 8.89 -26.00 -8.28
CA CYS A 33 8.79 -24.80 -7.45
C CYS A 33 9.68 -23.70 -8.02
N LYS A 34 9.21 -22.46 -7.92
CA LYS A 34 9.96 -21.26 -8.30
C LYS A 34 9.94 -20.26 -7.15
N GLN A 35 11.00 -19.47 -7.06
CA GLN A 35 11.18 -18.43 -6.06
C GLN A 35 10.86 -17.08 -6.70
N PHE A 36 9.90 -16.36 -6.13
CA PHE A 36 9.43 -15.07 -6.62
C PHE A 36 9.82 -13.98 -5.64
N SER A 37 10.38 -12.88 -6.12
CA SER A 37 10.65 -11.73 -5.26
C SER A 37 9.35 -11.28 -4.58
N ARG A 38 9.44 -10.95 -3.29
CA ARG A 38 8.29 -10.52 -2.49
C ARG A 38 7.66 -9.24 -3.03
N LEU A 39 8.49 -8.38 -3.62
CA LEU A 39 8.05 -7.24 -4.43
C LEU A 39 7.91 -7.66 -5.89
N VAL A 40 6.81 -7.26 -6.52
CA VAL A 40 6.47 -7.57 -7.90
C VAL A 40 6.43 -6.26 -8.69
N MET A 41 7.28 -6.13 -9.70
CA MET A 41 7.37 -4.92 -10.51
C MET A 41 6.16 -4.82 -11.46
N GLY A 42 5.18 -4.00 -11.11
CA GLY A 42 4.03 -3.69 -11.94
C GLY A 42 4.38 -2.68 -13.04
N THR A 43 3.82 -2.87 -14.23
CA THR A 43 4.17 -2.06 -15.41
C THR A 43 3.07 -1.11 -15.89
N ASP A 44 1.87 -1.11 -15.28
CA ASP A 44 0.69 -0.38 -15.77
C ASP A 44 0.99 1.10 -16.12
N HIS A 45 1.68 1.81 -15.23
CA HIS A 45 2.01 3.23 -15.41
C HIS A 45 3.47 3.50 -15.78
N LEU A 46 4.27 2.47 -16.08
CA LEU A 46 5.72 2.60 -16.28
C LEU A 46 6.08 3.56 -17.42
N ILE A 47 5.24 3.60 -18.46
CA ILE A 47 5.46 4.40 -19.67
C ILE A 47 4.41 5.49 -19.89
N GLN A 48 3.57 5.76 -18.89
CA GLN A 48 2.47 6.70 -19.03
C GLN A 48 2.95 8.16 -18.95
N GLY A 49 2.69 8.93 -20.01
CA GLY A 49 2.86 10.39 -20.00
C GLY A 49 1.82 11.08 -19.10
N ASP A 50 2.15 12.29 -18.62
CA ASP A 50 1.27 13.12 -17.77
C ASP A 50 0.73 12.46 -16.48
N TRP A 51 1.31 11.32 -16.07
CA TRP A 51 0.88 10.60 -14.86
C TRP A 51 1.25 11.33 -13.56
N VAL A 52 2.46 11.89 -13.50
CA VAL A 52 3.03 12.55 -12.32
C VAL A 52 2.73 14.06 -12.30
N GLY A 53 2.36 14.64 -13.45
CA GLY A 53 2.02 16.05 -13.55
C GLY A 53 1.87 16.52 -15.00
N PRO A 54 1.29 17.71 -15.23
CA PRO A 54 1.13 18.26 -16.57
C PRO A 54 2.47 18.43 -17.29
N HIS A 55 2.53 18.06 -18.57
CA HIS A 55 3.70 18.15 -19.43
C HIS A 55 4.84 17.18 -19.09
N TRP A 56 4.57 16.12 -18.33
CA TRP A 56 5.54 15.04 -18.20
C TRP A 56 5.55 14.23 -19.50
N PRO A 57 6.70 14.15 -20.21
CA PRO A 57 6.77 13.40 -21.44
C PRO A 57 6.44 11.92 -21.17
N GLU A 58 5.85 11.25 -22.16
CA GLU A 58 5.86 9.78 -22.17
C GLU A 58 7.30 9.31 -21.96
N TYR A 59 7.49 8.37 -21.04
CA TYR A 59 8.79 7.77 -20.80
C TYR A 59 9.27 7.11 -22.08
N SER A 60 10.52 7.38 -22.47
CA SER A 60 11.12 6.62 -23.56
C SER A 60 11.35 5.18 -23.13
N ASP A 61 11.47 4.29 -24.10
CA ASP A 61 11.73 2.86 -23.85
C ASP A 61 13.03 2.69 -23.06
N GLU A 62 14.04 3.51 -23.33
CA GLU A 62 15.31 3.52 -22.61
C GLU A 62 15.11 3.84 -21.12
N MET A 63 14.29 4.85 -20.79
CA MET A 63 14.03 5.21 -19.40
C MET A 63 13.26 4.11 -18.66
N ALA A 64 12.30 3.48 -19.33
CA ALA A 64 11.57 2.34 -18.77
C ALA A 64 12.51 1.14 -18.53
N PHE A 65 13.42 0.87 -19.48
CA PHE A 65 14.37 -0.23 -19.37
C PHE A 65 15.39 0.02 -18.27
N GLU A 66 15.83 1.26 -18.05
CA GLU A 66 16.67 1.60 -16.90
C GLU A 66 16.00 1.30 -15.55
N VAL A 67 14.68 1.53 -15.44
CA VAL A 67 13.93 1.20 -14.21
C VAL A 67 13.79 -0.31 -14.04
N LEU A 68 13.50 -1.05 -15.12
CA LEU A 68 13.40 -2.51 -15.11
C LEU A 68 14.74 -3.18 -14.81
N ASP A 69 15.84 -2.66 -15.38
CA ASP A 69 17.19 -3.13 -15.07
C ASP A 69 17.53 -2.90 -13.62
N HIS A 70 17.24 -1.70 -13.10
CA HIS A 70 17.45 -1.39 -11.69
C HIS A 70 16.60 -2.28 -10.76
N ALA A 71 15.37 -2.64 -11.17
CA ALA A 71 14.52 -3.57 -10.41
C ALA A 71 15.19 -4.94 -10.28
N ALA A 72 15.66 -5.48 -11.40
CA ALA A 72 16.34 -6.76 -11.45
C ALA A 72 17.68 -6.74 -10.68
N ASP A 73 18.44 -5.65 -10.76
CA ASP A 73 19.70 -5.46 -10.01
C ASP A 73 19.48 -5.41 -8.49
N LEU A 74 18.30 -4.93 -8.04
CA LEU A 74 17.86 -4.99 -6.63
C LEU A 74 17.29 -6.37 -6.23
N GLY A 75 17.29 -7.34 -7.14
CA GLY A 75 16.85 -8.71 -6.90
C GLY A 75 15.37 -8.98 -7.22
N ILE A 76 14.62 -8.00 -7.74
CA ILE A 76 13.24 -8.23 -8.19
C ILE A 76 13.27 -9.12 -9.43
N ASN A 77 12.66 -10.30 -9.33
CA ASN A 77 12.62 -11.26 -10.42
C ASN A 77 11.20 -11.51 -10.96
N PHE A 78 10.18 -10.87 -10.36
CA PHE A 78 8.79 -11.06 -10.73
C PHE A 78 8.19 -9.76 -11.27
N PHE A 79 7.68 -9.80 -12.51
CA PHE A 79 7.18 -8.65 -13.24
C PHE A 79 5.72 -8.86 -13.64
N ASP A 80 4.88 -7.88 -13.34
CA ASP A 80 3.45 -7.90 -13.55
C ASP A 80 3.06 -6.96 -14.69
N THR A 81 2.38 -7.49 -15.71
CA THR A 81 1.93 -6.74 -16.88
C THR A 81 0.52 -7.16 -17.31
N SER A 82 0.01 -6.57 -18.38
CA SER A 82 -1.26 -6.90 -19.00
C SER A 82 -1.35 -6.30 -20.41
N PRO A 83 -2.02 -6.94 -21.39
CA PRO A 83 -2.23 -6.36 -22.72
C PRO A 83 -3.00 -5.05 -22.73
N ILE A 84 -3.78 -4.77 -21.67
CA ILE A 84 -4.59 -3.54 -21.57
C ILE A 84 -3.84 -2.37 -20.92
N TYR A 85 -2.62 -2.60 -20.43
CA TYR A 85 -1.81 -1.55 -19.84
C TYR A 85 -1.30 -0.58 -20.90
N VAL A 86 -1.12 0.67 -20.50
CA VAL A 86 -0.90 1.76 -21.45
C VAL A 86 0.45 1.68 -22.16
N GLY A 87 0.55 2.35 -23.31
CA GLY A 87 1.79 2.49 -24.07
C GLY A 87 2.36 1.21 -24.69
N SER A 88 1.57 0.13 -24.79
CA SER A 88 2.05 -1.20 -25.24
C SER A 88 3.15 -1.76 -24.33
N VAL A 89 3.06 -1.51 -23.02
CA VAL A 89 4.10 -1.86 -22.06
C VAL A 89 4.40 -3.35 -22.00
N GLU A 90 3.42 -4.21 -22.28
CA GLU A 90 3.63 -5.66 -22.35
C GLU A 90 4.62 -6.05 -23.45
N TYR A 91 4.49 -5.45 -24.64
CA TYR A 91 5.43 -5.68 -25.74
C TYR A 91 6.84 -5.17 -25.39
N LYS A 92 6.92 -3.98 -24.78
CA LYS A 92 8.20 -3.38 -24.36
C LYS A 92 8.88 -4.21 -23.27
N LEU A 93 8.12 -4.77 -22.32
CA LEU A 93 8.62 -5.71 -21.32
C LEU A 93 9.21 -6.96 -21.98
N GLY A 94 8.57 -7.48 -23.04
CA GLY A 94 9.11 -8.57 -23.85
C GLY A 94 10.47 -8.23 -24.48
N GLN A 95 10.56 -7.05 -25.09
CA GLN A 95 11.81 -6.55 -25.68
C GLN A 95 12.92 -6.39 -24.64
N TRP A 96 12.63 -5.76 -23.50
CA TRP A 96 13.58 -5.64 -22.39
C TRP A 96 14.07 -7.01 -21.91
N ARG A 97 13.14 -7.96 -21.68
CA ARG A 97 13.47 -9.32 -21.23
C ARG A 97 14.37 -10.05 -22.23
N ALA A 98 14.16 -9.86 -23.53
CA ALA A 98 15.03 -10.42 -24.57
C ALA A 98 16.45 -9.83 -24.47
N GLN A 99 16.56 -8.50 -24.41
CA GLN A 99 17.85 -7.80 -24.29
C GLN A 99 18.60 -8.16 -23.00
N ARG A 100 17.90 -8.22 -21.86
CA ARG A 100 18.52 -8.57 -20.56
C ARG A 100 19.03 -10.01 -20.53
N ARG A 101 18.36 -10.95 -21.18
CA ARG A 101 18.84 -12.34 -21.29
C ARG A 101 20.16 -12.46 -22.06
N GLU A 102 20.43 -11.55 -23.00
CA GLU A 102 21.71 -11.54 -23.73
C GLU A 102 22.88 -11.11 -22.82
N THR A 103 22.64 -10.18 -21.89
CA THR A 103 23.66 -9.65 -20.97
C THR A 103 23.73 -10.41 -19.64
N HIS A 104 22.62 -11.02 -19.20
CA HIS A 104 22.48 -11.72 -17.92
C HIS A 104 21.79 -13.09 -18.10
N PRO A 105 22.40 -14.04 -18.84
CA PRO A 105 21.75 -15.30 -19.24
C PRO A 105 21.39 -16.26 -18.10
N ASN A 106 21.90 -16.02 -16.89
CA ASN A 106 21.63 -16.82 -15.70
C ASN A 106 20.51 -16.25 -14.82
N GLU A 107 20.02 -15.05 -15.12
CA GLU A 107 18.91 -14.44 -14.38
C GLU A 107 17.57 -15.00 -14.88
N ASN A 108 16.75 -15.43 -13.92
CA ASN A 108 15.41 -15.92 -14.21
C ASN A 108 14.41 -14.81 -13.93
N HIS A 109 13.80 -14.26 -14.98
CA HIS A 109 12.71 -13.29 -14.87
C HIS A 109 11.37 -14.00 -15.06
N HIS A 110 10.54 -13.97 -14.03
CA HIS A 110 9.19 -14.50 -14.05
C HIS A 110 8.21 -13.41 -14.48
N ILE A 111 7.33 -13.74 -15.41
CA ILE A 111 6.34 -12.80 -15.94
C ILE A 111 4.93 -13.25 -15.52
N LEU A 112 4.19 -12.32 -14.92
CA LEU A 112 2.76 -12.40 -14.74
C LEU A 112 2.09 -11.54 -15.80
N SER A 113 1.13 -12.11 -16.53
CA SER A 113 0.23 -11.33 -17.38
C SER A 113 -1.22 -11.68 -17.06
N LYS A 114 -2.17 -10.94 -17.62
CA LYS A 114 -3.58 -11.02 -17.29
C LYS A 114 -4.44 -11.21 -18.54
N GLY A 115 -5.64 -11.77 -18.35
CA GLY A 115 -6.61 -12.06 -19.41
C GLY A 115 -8.05 -11.94 -18.94
N GLY A 116 -8.97 -12.38 -19.79
CA GLY A 116 -10.41 -12.44 -19.51
C GLY A 116 -11.16 -11.12 -19.72
N PHE A 117 -10.48 -10.09 -20.24
CA PHE A 117 -11.08 -8.78 -20.54
C PHE A 117 -11.84 -8.77 -21.87
N PRO A 118 -12.70 -7.79 -22.14
CA PRO A 118 -13.23 -7.55 -23.48
C PRO A 118 -12.12 -7.26 -24.51
N PHE A 119 -12.20 -7.88 -25.69
CA PHE A 119 -11.31 -7.60 -26.82
C PHE A 119 -11.64 -6.24 -27.49
N ASP A 120 -12.86 -5.74 -27.34
CA ASP A 120 -13.41 -4.53 -27.97
C ASP A 120 -13.02 -3.21 -27.30
N LEU A 121 -12.45 -3.22 -26.08
CA LEU A 121 -11.90 -2.01 -25.48
C LEU A 121 -10.56 -1.56 -26.09
N PHE A 122 -10.02 -2.30 -27.06
CA PHE A 122 -8.87 -1.83 -27.86
C PHE A 122 -8.81 -2.40 -29.29
N TRP A 123 -9.47 -3.54 -29.61
CA TRP A 123 -9.21 -4.27 -30.87
C TRP A 123 -10.42 -4.75 -31.70
N MET A 124 -11.65 -4.85 -31.17
CA MET A 124 -12.88 -5.15 -31.96
C MET A 124 -13.83 -3.96 -32.07
N GLN A 125 -14.49 -3.86 -33.23
CA GLN A 125 -15.54 -2.86 -33.51
C GLN A 125 -16.96 -3.43 -33.36
N SER A 126 -17.13 -4.68 -32.88
CA SER A 126 -18.43 -5.34 -32.76
C SER A 126 -18.44 -6.46 -31.71
N LEU A 127 -19.56 -6.61 -31.00
CA LEU A 127 -19.83 -7.71 -30.07
C LEU A 127 -20.37 -8.93 -30.83
N PRO A 128 -19.66 -10.08 -30.86
CA PRO A 128 -20.15 -11.27 -31.55
C PRO A 128 -21.47 -11.78 -30.94
N GLU A 129 -22.41 -12.18 -31.80
CA GLU A 129 -23.71 -12.69 -31.36
C GLU A 129 -23.56 -13.90 -30.42
N GLY A 130 -24.34 -13.92 -29.34
CA GLY A 130 -24.35 -15.03 -28.38
C GLY A 130 -23.15 -15.09 -27.44
N SER A 131 -22.21 -14.13 -27.52
CA SER A 131 -21.01 -14.11 -26.68
C SER A 131 -21.10 -13.19 -25.46
N HIS A 132 -22.23 -12.52 -25.30
CA HIS A 132 -22.53 -11.55 -24.26
C HIS A 132 -23.97 -11.73 -23.76
N SER A 133 -24.25 -11.26 -22.55
CA SER A 133 -25.58 -11.40 -21.98
C SER A 133 -26.59 -10.48 -22.65
N SER A 134 -27.87 -10.86 -22.63
CA SER A 134 -28.95 -10.02 -23.14
C SER A 134 -29.07 -8.68 -22.39
N GLU A 135 -28.74 -8.65 -21.11
CA GLU A 135 -28.76 -7.46 -20.25
C GLU A 135 -27.67 -6.47 -20.67
N LEU A 136 -26.45 -6.96 -20.96
CA LEU A 136 -25.39 -6.11 -21.49
C LEU A 136 -25.79 -5.53 -22.84
N ILE A 137 -26.25 -6.37 -23.78
CA ILE A 137 -26.68 -5.93 -25.12
C ILE A 137 -27.78 -4.89 -25.01
N SER A 138 -28.82 -5.16 -24.21
CA SER A 138 -29.92 -4.21 -23.99
C SER A 138 -29.43 -2.90 -23.38
N SER A 139 -28.45 -2.94 -22.48
CA SER A 139 -27.91 -1.73 -21.86
C SER A 139 -27.09 -0.91 -22.86
N LEU A 140 -26.33 -1.56 -23.74
CA LEU A 140 -25.57 -0.89 -24.80
C LEU A 140 -26.48 -0.29 -25.88
N ASP A 141 -27.55 -0.98 -26.26
CA ASP A 141 -28.54 -0.47 -27.23
C ASP A 141 -29.18 0.85 -26.76
N THR A 142 -29.38 1.02 -25.45
CA THR A 142 -29.92 2.27 -24.91
C THR A 142 -28.97 3.46 -25.00
N LEU A 143 -27.66 3.24 -25.14
CA LEU A 143 -26.67 4.31 -25.20
C LEU A 143 -26.68 5.04 -26.55
N ASN A 144 -27.21 4.43 -27.62
CA ASN A 144 -27.25 5.01 -28.99
C ASN A 144 -25.91 5.65 -29.42
N SER A 145 -24.78 5.09 -28.97
CA SER A 145 -23.44 5.65 -29.16
C SER A 145 -22.56 4.64 -29.86
N THR A 146 -21.73 5.11 -30.79
CA THR A 146 -20.66 4.31 -31.42
C THR A 146 -19.40 4.24 -30.54
N GLN A 147 -19.38 4.94 -29.41
CA GLN A 147 -18.29 4.93 -28.43
C GLN A 147 -18.81 4.50 -27.06
N PHE A 148 -18.16 3.50 -26.46
CA PHE A 148 -18.45 3.06 -25.11
C PHE A 148 -17.84 4.02 -24.09
N PRO A 149 -18.56 4.36 -23.00
CA PRO A 149 -18.02 5.21 -21.95
C PRO A 149 -16.85 4.52 -21.24
N ALA A 150 -15.92 5.31 -20.70
CA ALA A 150 -14.85 4.79 -19.85
C ALA A 150 -15.43 3.97 -18.69
N GLY A 151 -14.74 2.90 -18.28
CA GLY A 151 -15.26 1.97 -17.27
C GLY A 151 -16.35 1.03 -17.78
N THR A 152 -16.57 0.96 -19.09
CA THR A 152 -17.31 -0.16 -19.70
C THR A 152 -16.43 -1.40 -19.68
N TYR A 153 -17.00 -2.55 -19.35
CA TYR A 153 -16.33 -3.85 -19.29
C TYR A 153 -17.32 -4.94 -19.72
N ALA A 154 -16.92 -5.80 -20.65
CA ALA A 154 -17.70 -6.95 -21.08
C ALA A 154 -16.85 -8.21 -20.92
N SER A 155 -17.23 -9.07 -19.98
CA SER A 155 -16.44 -10.24 -19.62
C SER A 155 -16.32 -11.25 -20.76
N ARG A 156 -15.09 -11.76 -20.98
CA ARG A 156 -14.87 -12.95 -21.84
C ARG A 156 -14.99 -14.27 -21.08
N LEU A 157 -15.35 -14.20 -19.80
CA LEU A 157 -15.69 -15.35 -18.98
C LEU A 157 -17.19 -15.67 -19.02
N TYR A 158 -18.00 -14.91 -19.76
CA TYR A 158 -19.42 -15.15 -19.93
C TYR A 158 -19.72 -16.23 -20.99
N GLY A 159 -20.48 -17.27 -20.64
CA GLY A 159 -21.06 -18.21 -21.62
C GLY A 159 -20.60 -19.66 -21.43
N SER A 160 -20.52 -20.41 -22.54
CA SER A 160 -20.17 -21.83 -22.50
C SER A 160 -18.67 -22.05 -22.26
N GLU A 161 -18.33 -23.24 -21.75
CA GLU A 161 -16.95 -23.66 -21.53
C GLU A 161 -16.08 -23.59 -22.81
N ASP A 162 -16.64 -23.92 -23.98
CA ASP A 162 -15.93 -23.84 -25.26
C ASP A 162 -15.68 -22.40 -25.68
N LEU A 163 -16.68 -21.53 -25.55
CA LEU A 163 -16.57 -20.12 -25.93
C LEU A 163 -15.56 -19.37 -25.03
N ILE A 164 -15.58 -19.64 -23.73
CA ILE A 164 -14.60 -19.07 -22.80
C ILE A 164 -13.19 -19.53 -23.19
N ALA A 165 -13.03 -20.82 -23.47
CA ALA A 165 -11.72 -21.38 -23.81
C ALA A 165 -11.15 -20.84 -25.13
N GLU A 166 -11.99 -20.68 -26.16
CA GLU A 166 -11.59 -20.10 -27.44
C GLU A 166 -11.07 -18.67 -27.26
N ARG A 167 -11.85 -17.83 -26.57
CA ARG A 167 -11.56 -16.41 -26.37
C ARG A 167 -10.33 -16.17 -25.50
N VAL A 168 -10.16 -16.92 -24.41
CA VAL A 168 -8.97 -16.81 -23.57
C VAL A 168 -7.73 -17.36 -24.28
N ALA A 169 -7.87 -18.43 -25.08
CA ALA A 169 -6.75 -18.96 -25.87
C ALA A 169 -6.23 -17.96 -26.92
N GLU A 170 -7.13 -17.17 -27.53
CA GLU A 170 -6.80 -16.06 -28.42
C GLU A 170 -5.99 -14.98 -27.69
N GLU A 171 -6.45 -14.52 -26.52
CA GLU A 171 -5.76 -13.51 -25.70
C GLU A 171 -4.37 -13.93 -25.27
N MET A 172 -4.24 -15.17 -24.82
CA MET A 172 -2.92 -15.72 -24.48
C MET A 172 -2.00 -15.78 -25.69
N GLY A 173 -2.53 -15.98 -26.90
CA GLY A 173 -1.76 -15.91 -28.14
C GLY A 173 -1.14 -14.52 -28.34
N HIS A 174 -1.93 -13.46 -28.15
CA HIS A 174 -1.42 -12.08 -28.20
C HIS A 174 -0.39 -11.79 -27.11
N THR A 175 -0.68 -12.19 -25.88
CA THR A 175 0.22 -12.04 -24.72
C THR A 175 1.58 -12.69 -24.99
N THR A 176 1.58 -13.93 -25.48
CA THR A 176 2.80 -14.69 -25.77
C THR A 176 3.62 -14.05 -26.89
N ASN A 177 2.94 -13.50 -27.90
CA ASN A 177 3.60 -12.77 -28.99
C ASN A 177 4.22 -11.45 -28.51
N ASN A 178 3.52 -10.70 -27.65
CA ASN A 178 4.03 -9.44 -27.10
C ASN A 178 5.26 -9.67 -26.22
N LEU A 179 5.22 -10.70 -25.38
CA LEU A 179 6.31 -10.98 -24.43
C LEU A 179 7.51 -11.67 -25.08
N ASP A 180 7.37 -12.24 -26.28
CA ASP A 180 8.37 -13.08 -26.94
C ASP A 180 8.93 -14.16 -25.99
N GLY A 181 8.02 -14.99 -25.48
CA GLY A 181 8.33 -16.15 -24.65
C GLY A 181 7.31 -16.39 -23.53
N ASP A 182 7.64 -17.33 -22.65
CA ASP A 182 6.68 -17.94 -21.73
C ASP A 182 6.10 -16.97 -20.69
N VAL A 183 4.82 -17.19 -20.38
CA VAL A 183 4.12 -16.59 -19.24
C VAL A 183 4.27 -17.51 -18.03
N THR A 184 4.76 -16.98 -16.92
CA THR A 184 4.93 -17.79 -15.70
C THR A 184 3.60 -17.94 -14.95
N ILE A 185 2.88 -16.85 -14.74
CA ILE A 185 1.54 -16.88 -14.11
C ILE A 185 0.57 -16.08 -14.96
N TYR A 186 -0.61 -16.65 -15.25
CA TYR A 186 -1.66 -15.95 -15.98
C TYR A 186 -2.88 -15.74 -15.09
N LEU A 187 -3.24 -14.48 -14.83
CA LEU A 187 -4.40 -14.15 -14.02
C LEU A 187 -5.62 -13.84 -14.88
N MET A 188 -6.81 -14.28 -14.48
CA MET A 188 -8.03 -13.62 -14.96
C MET A 188 -8.12 -12.26 -14.26
N HIS A 189 -8.10 -11.17 -15.03
CA HIS A 189 -7.93 -9.81 -14.50
C HIS A 189 -9.11 -9.32 -13.66
N ARG A 190 -10.29 -9.85 -13.95
CA ARG A 190 -11.55 -9.66 -13.22
C ARG A 190 -12.34 -10.94 -13.22
N ASP A 191 -13.34 -10.99 -12.36
CA ASP A 191 -14.34 -12.06 -12.37
C ASP A 191 -15.29 -11.93 -13.58
N ASP A 192 -16.17 -12.93 -13.74
CA ASP A 192 -17.25 -12.82 -14.70
C ASP A 192 -18.30 -11.80 -14.24
N GLY A 193 -18.30 -10.64 -14.89
CA GLY A 193 -19.31 -9.60 -14.75
C GLY A 193 -19.18 -8.58 -15.87
N ASP A 194 -20.20 -7.76 -16.08
CA ASP A 194 -20.15 -6.66 -17.04
C ASP A 194 -20.37 -5.33 -16.34
N ALA A 195 -19.89 -4.25 -16.94
CA ALA A 195 -20.10 -2.89 -16.47
C ALA A 195 -20.26 -1.91 -17.63
N ILE A 196 -21.00 -0.83 -17.43
CA ILE A 196 -21.10 0.30 -18.35
C ILE A 196 -20.89 1.57 -17.54
N GLY A 197 -19.87 2.37 -17.92
CA GLY A 197 -19.59 3.60 -17.21
C GLY A 197 -19.30 3.37 -15.72
N PHE A 198 -18.54 2.32 -15.39
CA PHE A 198 -18.25 1.84 -14.03
C PHE A 198 -19.45 1.22 -13.27
N ASN A 199 -20.65 1.24 -13.82
CA ASN A 199 -21.83 0.65 -13.18
C ASN A 199 -21.98 -0.82 -13.58
N PRO A 200 -22.05 -1.76 -12.62
CA PRO A 200 -22.26 -3.17 -12.93
C PRO A 200 -23.58 -3.40 -13.66
N VAL A 201 -23.56 -4.25 -14.69
CA VAL A 201 -24.77 -4.77 -15.33
C VAL A 201 -25.22 -6.00 -14.53
N VAL A 202 -26.44 -5.96 -14.02
CA VAL A 202 -27.00 -7.07 -13.24
C VAL A 202 -27.37 -8.21 -14.18
N ARG A 203 -26.64 -9.32 -14.09
CA ARG A 203 -26.90 -10.56 -14.83
C ARG A 203 -26.43 -11.78 -14.04
N GLU A 204 -26.83 -12.96 -14.48
CA GLU A 204 -26.27 -14.21 -13.97
C GLU A 204 -24.78 -14.30 -14.31
N THR A 205 -23.98 -14.72 -13.32
CA THR A 205 -22.54 -14.94 -13.49
C THR A 205 -22.27 -16.39 -13.85
N THR A 206 -21.26 -16.60 -14.67
CA THR A 206 -20.83 -17.92 -15.09
C THR A 206 -20.30 -18.68 -13.87
N PRO A 207 -20.73 -19.94 -13.65
CA PRO A 207 -20.25 -20.73 -12.53
C PRO A 207 -18.73 -20.86 -12.50
N VAL A 208 -18.12 -20.76 -11.31
CA VAL A 208 -16.65 -20.85 -11.14
C VAL A 208 -16.11 -22.13 -11.78
N LYS A 209 -16.80 -23.27 -11.57
CA LYS A 209 -16.43 -24.55 -12.18
C LYS A 209 -16.36 -24.49 -13.71
N THR A 210 -17.31 -23.81 -14.37
CA THR A 210 -17.32 -23.69 -15.84
C THR A 210 -16.10 -22.91 -16.33
N ILE A 211 -15.76 -21.81 -15.66
CA ILE A 211 -14.58 -21.00 -15.98
C ILE A 211 -13.31 -21.83 -15.77
N MET A 212 -13.18 -22.51 -14.62
CA MET A 212 -12.03 -23.37 -14.34
C MET A 212 -11.88 -24.51 -15.35
N SER A 213 -12.98 -25.18 -15.74
CA SER A 213 -12.94 -26.22 -16.77
C SER A 213 -12.46 -25.67 -18.11
N ALA A 214 -12.94 -24.50 -18.52
CA ALA A 214 -12.50 -23.84 -19.75
C ALA A 214 -10.99 -23.54 -19.73
N LEU A 215 -10.50 -22.98 -18.62
CA LEU A 215 -9.08 -22.67 -18.44
C LEU A 215 -8.19 -23.92 -18.30
N SER A 216 -8.77 -25.08 -18.02
CA SER A 216 -8.05 -26.36 -17.91
C SER A 216 -7.80 -27.02 -19.27
N LYS A 217 -8.48 -26.57 -20.34
CA LYS A 217 -8.24 -27.09 -21.70
C LYS A 217 -6.81 -26.82 -22.14
N GLU A 218 -6.23 -27.80 -22.84
CA GLU A 218 -4.82 -27.79 -23.27
C GLU A 218 -4.44 -26.54 -24.10
N SER A 219 -5.39 -26.00 -24.88
CA SER A 219 -5.22 -24.77 -25.66
C SER A 219 -4.90 -23.53 -24.82
N ILE A 220 -5.15 -23.59 -23.51
CA ILE A 220 -4.89 -22.55 -22.51
C ILE A 220 -3.83 -23.04 -21.51
N SER A 221 -4.08 -24.18 -20.86
CA SER A 221 -3.30 -24.63 -19.71
C SER A 221 -1.83 -24.95 -20.03
N SER A 222 -1.49 -25.17 -21.30
CA SER A 222 -0.11 -25.37 -21.76
C SER A 222 0.68 -24.06 -21.95
N LYS A 223 0.00 -22.91 -22.04
CA LYS A 223 0.62 -21.60 -22.37
C LYS A 223 1.13 -20.81 -21.18
N ALA A 224 0.77 -21.22 -19.96
CA ALA A 224 1.27 -20.62 -18.73
C ALA A 224 1.66 -21.70 -17.73
N TRP A 225 2.66 -21.42 -16.89
CA TRP A 225 3.09 -22.39 -15.89
C TRP A 225 2.00 -22.61 -14.82
N MET A 226 1.40 -21.52 -14.32
CA MET A 226 0.26 -21.54 -13.39
C MET A 226 -0.76 -20.43 -13.68
N PHE A 227 -1.92 -20.50 -13.01
CA PHE A 227 -3.03 -19.57 -13.15
C PHE A 227 -3.40 -18.92 -11.82
N GLY A 228 -4.16 -17.83 -11.87
CA GLY A 228 -4.72 -17.20 -10.69
C GLY A 228 -5.80 -16.19 -11.04
N TRP A 229 -6.16 -15.38 -10.05
CA TRP A 229 -7.28 -14.46 -10.10
C TRP A 229 -6.82 -13.05 -9.75
N SER A 230 -7.54 -12.05 -10.26
CA SER A 230 -7.43 -10.67 -9.83
C SER A 230 -8.83 -10.07 -9.84
N ASN A 231 -9.15 -9.27 -8.83
CA ASN A 231 -10.48 -8.67 -8.69
C ASN A 231 -11.66 -9.67 -8.72
N TRP A 232 -11.48 -10.86 -8.13
CA TRP A 232 -12.58 -11.80 -7.91
C TRP A 232 -13.15 -11.64 -6.51
N LEU A 233 -14.46 -11.86 -6.37
CA LEU A 233 -15.12 -11.80 -5.06
C LEU A 233 -14.66 -12.95 -4.16
N THR A 234 -14.50 -12.69 -2.86
CA THR A 234 -14.03 -13.68 -1.87
C THR A 234 -14.76 -15.03 -1.95
N PRO A 235 -16.11 -15.11 -2.00
CA PRO A 235 -16.79 -16.40 -2.12
C PRO A 235 -16.41 -17.21 -3.37
N ARG A 236 -16.09 -16.53 -4.48
CA ARG A 236 -15.71 -17.17 -5.74
C ARG A 236 -14.25 -17.62 -5.73
N ILE A 237 -13.37 -16.86 -5.06
CA ILE A 237 -12.02 -17.32 -4.74
C ILE A 237 -12.09 -18.61 -3.91
N ASP A 238 -12.84 -18.61 -2.81
CA ASP A 238 -12.95 -19.76 -1.91
C ASP A 238 -13.51 -20.99 -2.63
N GLU A 239 -14.57 -20.80 -3.44
CA GLU A 239 -15.12 -21.85 -4.29
C GLU A 239 -14.06 -22.44 -5.24
N SER A 240 -13.25 -21.61 -5.89
CA SER A 240 -12.20 -22.05 -6.81
C SER A 240 -11.09 -22.87 -6.12
N VAL A 241 -10.72 -22.49 -4.90
CA VAL A 241 -9.74 -23.21 -4.09
C VAL A 241 -10.29 -24.57 -3.65
N VAL A 242 -11.57 -24.64 -3.26
CA VAL A 242 -12.23 -25.90 -2.91
C VAL A 242 -12.35 -26.82 -4.14
N LEU A 243 -12.77 -26.28 -5.28
CA LEU A 243 -12.93 -27.04 -6.53
C LEU A 243 -11.61 -27.63 -7.02
N SER A 244 -10.52 -26.86 -7.03
CA SER A 244 -9.19 -27.35 -7.47
C SER A 244 -8.60 -28.42 -6.53
N LYS A 245 -8.93 -28.38 -5.23
CA LYS A 245 -8.57 -29.45 -4.29
C LYS A 245 -9.39 -30.72 -4.52
N ALA A 246 -10.66 -30.57 -4.89
CA ALA A 246 -11.58 -31.68 -5.11
C ALA A 246 -11.40 -32.34 -6.49
N ASN A 247 -10.88 -31.62 -7.48
CA ASN A 247 -10.68 -32.12 -8.83
C ASN A 247 -9.30 -31.70 -9.39
N ALA A 248 -8.40 -32.68 -9.51
CA ALA A 248 -7.05 -32.47 -10.03
C ALA A 248 -7.00 -32.14 -11.53
N ASP A 249 -8.09 -32.38 -12.28
CA ASP A 249 -8.18 -32.01 -13.69
C ASP A 249 -8.47 -30.51 -13.88
N LEU A 250 -8.88 -29.81 -12.81
CA LEU A 250 -9.08 -28.36 -12.85
C LEU A 250 -7.78 -27.63 -12.56
N ILE A 251 -7.58 -26.49 -13.21
CA ILE A 251 -6.49 -25.57 -12.87
C ILE A 251 -6.55 -25.20 -11.39
N ARG A 252 -5.38 -25.18 -10.74
CA ARG A 252 -5.24 -24.71 -9.37
C ARG A 252 -4.82 -23.25 -9.38
N PRO A 253 -5.65 -22.33 -8.87
CA PRO A 253 -5.25 -20.94 -8.74
C PRO A 253 -4.22 -20.79 -7.62
N VAL A 254 -3.15 -20.04 -7.88
CA VAL A 254 -2.05 -19.86 -6.91
C VAL A 254 -1.88 -18.45 -6.39
N ILE A 255 -2.37 -17.44 -7.11
CA ILE A 255 -2.32 -16.04 -6.69
C ILE A 255 -3.71 -15.42 -6.84
N ASN A 256 -4.13 -14.66 -5.83
CA ASN A 256 -5.19 -13.66 -5.94
C ASN A 256 -4.56 -12.25 -5.86
N SER A 257 -4.93 -11.37 -6.77
CA SER A 257 -4.46 -9.98 -6.80
C SER A 257 -5.61 -8.98 -6.63
N PRO A 258 -6.01 -8.68 -5.38
CA PRO A 258 -7.00 -7.65 -5.08
C PRO A 258 -6.36 -6.27 -4.87
N TYR A 259 -7.17 -5.23 -4.82
CA TYR A 259 -6.73 -3.94 -4.28
C TYR A 259 -6.55 -4.06 -2.77
N PHE A 260 -5.44 -3.54 -2.23
CA PHE A 260 -5.28 -3.35 -0.79
C PHE A 260 -4.29 -2.22 -0.53
N SER A 261 -4.68 -1.29 0.34
CA SER A 261 -3.84 -0.17 0.76
C SER A 261 -4.32 0.36 2.12
N LEU A 262 -3.54 1.25 2.73
CA LEU A 262 -4.02 1.99 3.91
C LEU A 262 -5.28 2.81 3.58
N PHE A 263 -5.41 3.28 2.33
CA PHE A 263 -6.64 3.90 1.85
C PHE A 263 -7.59 2.84 1.33
N GLU A 264 -8.72 2.66 2.00
CA GLU A 264 -9.77 1.79 1.47
C GLU A 264 -10.66 2.58 0.52
N MET A 265 -11.10 1.91 -0.53
CA MET A 265 -12.09 2.45 -1.44
C MET A 265 -13.45 2.57 -0.73
N SER A 266 -14.26 3.54 -1.14
CA SER A 266 -15.67 3.58 -0.75
C SER A 266 -16.45 2.38 -1.33
N ASP A 267 -17.78 2.45 -1.28
CA ASP A 267 -18.68 1.61 -2.07
C ASP A 267 -18.39 1.60 -3.59
N ARG A 268 -17.62 2.57 -4.09
CA ARG A 268 -17.13 2.62 -5.47
C ARG A 268 -15.69 2.17 -5.53
N SER A 269 -15.37 1.28 -6.46
CA SER A 269 -13.99 0.89 -6.73
C SER A 269 -13.35 1.79 -7.80
N ILE A 270 -12.01 1.93 -7.75
CA ILE A 270 -11.24 2.75 -8.69
C ILE A 270 -11.22 2.19 -10.12
N HIS A 271 -11.62 0.93 -10.28
CA HIS A 271 -11.78 0.28 -11.58
C HIS A 271 -13.15 -0.38 -11.69
N ALA A 272 -13.73 -0.46 -12.88
CA ALA A 272 -14.98 -1.17 -13.09
C ALA A 272 -14.87 -2.63 -12.65
N LEU A 273 -15.74 -3.09 -11.73
CA LEU A 273 -15.66 -4.42 -11.12
C LEU A 273 -14.34 -4.68 -10.38
N GLY A 274 -13.66 -3.64 -9.90
CA GLY A 274 -12.52 -3.79 -8.99
C GLY A 274 -12.98 -4.33 -7.64
N VAL A 275 -12.18 -5.20 -7.02
CA VAL A 275 -12.45 -5.76 -5.69
C VAL A 275 -11.31 -5.34 -4.76
N GLN A 276 -11.68 -4.81 -3.59
CA GLN A 276 -10.74 -4.62 -2.48
C GLN A 276 -10.86 -5.74 -1.47
N VAL A 277 -9.76 -5.99 -0.77
CA VAL A 277 -9.76 -6.63 0.54
C VAL A 277 -9.51 -5.55 1.59
N THR A 278 -9.97 -5.81 2.80
CA THR A 278 -9.95 -4.86 3.93
C THR A 278 -8.77 -5.12 4.85
N HIS A 279 -8.49 -4.16 5.73
CA HIS A 279 -7.51 -4.35 6.81
C HIS A 279 -7.81 -5.60 7.65
N GLN A 280 -9.08 -5.78 8.05
CA GLN A 280 -9.50 -6.91 8.90
C GLN A 280 -9.28 -8.26 8.21
N GLU A 281 -9.60 -8.36 6.92
CA GLU A 281 -9.34 -9.58 6.14
C GLU A 281 -7.84 -9.87 6.02
N MET A 282 -7.01 -8.84 5.82
CA MET A 282 -5.57 -9.01 5.65
C MET A 282 -4.83 -9.29 6.98
N MET A 283 -5.44 -8.98 8.12
CA MET A 283 -4.98 -9.36 9.45
C MET A 283 -5.33 -10.81 9.84
N ASP A 284 -6.33 -11.41 9.20
CA ASP A 284 -6.73 -12.80 9.47
C ASP A 284 -5.83 -13.78 8.70
N GLU A 285 -4.96 -14.52 9.39
CA GLU A 285 -4.07 -15.53 8.81
C GLU A 285 -4.79 -16.64 8.04
N ASP A 286 -6.07 -16.88 8.32
CA ASP A 286 -6.89 -17.89 7.62
C ASP A 286 -7.65 -17.32 6.41
N PHE A 287 -7.62 -16.01 6.19
CA PHE A 287 -8.27 -15.38 5.04
C PHE A 287 -7.71 -15.93 3.71
N GLN A 288 -8.62 -16.47 2.90
CA GLN A 288 -8.34 -17.14 1.62
C GLN A 288 -7.21 -18.19 1.71
N LYS A 289 -7.19 -18.98 2.78
CA LYS A 289 -6.15 -20.01 2.98
C LYS A 289 -6.07 -21.01 1.82
N GLY A 290 -4.88 -21.09 1.23
CA GLY A 290 -4.57 -22.02 0.13
C GLY A 290 -4.29 -21.33 -1.20
N ILE A 291 -4.41 -20.01 -1.26
CA ILE A 291 -3.95 -19.17 -2.36
C ILE A 291 -3.06 -18.05 -1.81
N LYS A 292 -2.05 -17.63 -2.57
CA LYS A 292 -1.18 -16.50 -2.21
C LYS A 292 -1.88 -15.18 -2.52
N ILE A 293 -1.69 -14.15 -1.71
CA ILE A 293 -2.26 -12.82 -1.96
C ILE A 293 -1.15 -11.86 -2.38
N MET A 294 -1.35 -11.25 -3.54
CA MET A 294 -0.48 -10.25 -4.16
C MET A 294 -1.30 -8.98 -4.39
N PRO A 295 -1.50 -8.12 -3.38
CA PRO A 295 -2.30 -6.94 -3.58
C PRO A 295 -1.61 -5.96 -4.52
N TYR A 296 -2.42 -5.10 -5.15
CA TYR A 296 -1.96 -4.01 -6.00
C TYR A 296 -2.39 -2.64 -5.44
N SER A 297 -1.74 -1.59 -5.95
CA SER A 297 -2.01 -0.19 -5.59
C SER A 297 -1.83 0.14 -4.10
N PRO A 298 -0.71 -0.24 -3.45
CA PRO A 298 -0.46 0.02 -2.03
C PRO A 298 -0.44 1.51 -1.65
N LEU A 299 -0.32 2.40 -2.63
CA LEU A 299 -0.31 3.85 -2.45
C LEU A 299 -1.67 4.52 -2.71
N GLY A 300 -2.75 3.74 -2.83
CA GLY A 300 -4.11 4.29 -2.96
C GLY A 300 -4.67 4.36 -4.38
N GLY A 301 -4.04 3.72 -5.38
CA GLY A 301 -4.54 3.66 -6.76
C GLY A 301 -4.14 4.82 -7.67
N PHE A 302 -3.42 5.81 -7.14
CA PHE A 302 -2.75 6.88 -7.88
C PHE A 302 -1.67 7.48 -6.97
N SER A 303 -0.58 8.03 -7.52
CA SER A 303 0.49 8.56 -6.67
C SER A 303 0.07 9.88 -6.01
N ILE A 304 -0.56 9.77 -4.84
CA ILE A 304 -0.79 10.89 -3.90
C ILE A 304 0.55 11.42 -3.35
N LEU A 305 1.65 10.68 -3.57
CA LEU A 305 2.90 10.79 -2.84
C LEU A 305 4.06 11.39 -3.65
N ASP A 306 3.91 11.56 -4.97
CA ASP A 306 5.04 11.92 -5.85
C ASP A 306 4.94 13.26 -6.57
N LYS A 307 4.37 14.35 -5.97
CA LYS A 307 4.79 15.78 -6.15
C LYS A 307 3.65 16.80 -6.09
N PRO A 308 3.98 18.10 -5.90
CA PRO A 308 5.30 18.64 -5.49
C PRO A 308 5.52 18.65 -3.96
N GLU A 309 4.49 18.35 -3.17
CA GLU A 309 4.65 17.83 -1.81
C GLU A 309 3.59 16.75 -1.63
N PRO A 310 3.92 15.56 -1.07
CA PRO A 310 2.94 14.54 -0.72
C PRO A 310 2.05 15.12 0.36
N LYS A 311 0.96 15.77 -0.06
CA LYS A 311 -0.02 16.41 0.79
C LYS A 311 -1.38 16.01 0.26
N TRP A 312 -2.15 15.35 1.12
CA TRP A 312 -3.53 14.97 0.86
C TRP A 312 -4.33 16.06 0.15
N ASP A 313 -4.24 17.30 0.63
CA ASP A 313 -4.99 18.42 0.06
C ASP A 313 -4.56 18.79 -1.37
N ASN A 314 -3.27 18.67 -1.70
CA ASN A 314 -2.77 18.92 -3.06
C ASN A 314 -3.26 17.83 -4.03
N ALA A 315 -3.12 16.57 -3.63
CA ALA A 315 -3.61 15.45 -4.43
C ALA A 315 -5.13 15.51 -4.62
N LYS A 316 -5.86 15.85 -3.55
CA LYS A 316 -7.31 16.05 -3.60
C LYS A 316 -7.70 17.20 -4.53
N LEU A 317 -6.98 18.32 -4.47
CA LEU A 317 -7.23 19.46 -5.35
C LEU A 317 -7.00 19.10 -6.82
N ALA A 318 -5.88 18.46 -7.15
CA ALA A 318 -5.57 18.04 -8.52
C ALA A 318 -6.59 17.02 -9.05
N ALA A 319 -6.99 16.05 -8.22
CA ALA A 319 -8.05 15.11 -8.55
C ALA A 319 -9.41 15.79 -8.74
N LYS A 320 -9.72 16.78 -7.88
CA LYS A 320 -10.96 17.57 -7.96
C LYS A 320 -11.02 18.42 -9.23
N GLU A 321 -9.90 18.97 -9.68
CA GLU A 321 -9.84 19.70 -10.95
C GLU A 321 -10.18 18.78 -12.13
N LYS A 322 -9.58 17.59 -12.19
CA LYS A 322 -9.90 16.60 -13.24
C LYS A 322 -11.37 16.15 -13.17
N TYR A 323 -11.87 15.91 -11.95
CA TYR A 323 -13.28 15.64 -11.71
C TYR A 323 -14.17 16.77 -12.24
N ASP A 324 -13.92 18.03 -11.88
CA ASP A 324 -14.73 19.19 -12.27
C ASP A 324 -14.70 19.44 -13.78
N ASN A 325 -13.59 19.10 -14.44
CA ASN A 325 -13.44 19.13 -15.89
C ASN A 325 -14.15 17.97 -16.62
N GLY A 326 -14.81 17.08 -15.88
CA GLY A 326 -15.59 15.97 -16.43
C GLY A 326 -14.74 14.79 -16.92
N ASP A 327 -13.50 14.64 -16.43
CA ASP A 327 -12.67 13.48 -16.75
C ASP A 327 -13.40 12.18 -16.33
N PRO A 328 -13.68 11.26 -17.28
CA PRO A 328 -14.50 10.08 -16.99
C PRO A 328 -13.92 9.16 -15.91
N TYR A 329 -12.59 9.07 -15.80
CA TYR A 329 -11.94 8.25 -14.77
C TYR A 329 -12.07 8.92 -13.40
N TRP A 330 -11.76 10.22 -13.30
CA TRP A 330 -11.85 10.94 -12.03
C TRP A 330 -13.27 11.11 -11.53
N GLN A 331 -14.28 11.18 -12.42
CA GLN A 331 -15.69 11.12 -12.07
C GLN A 331 -16.07 9.86 -11.25
N ASN A 332 -15.37 8.75 -11.48
CA ASN A 332 -15.52 7.53 -10.67
C ASN A 332 -14.60 7.53 -9.43
N VAL A 333 -13.32 7.82 -9.62
CA VAL A 333 -12.25 7.57 -8.64
C VAL A 333 -12.21 8.58 -7.50
N TYR A 334 -12.57 9.85 -7.76
CA TYR A 334 -12.42 10.92 -6.77
C TYR A 334 -13.11 10.59 -5.44
N HIS A 335 -14.36 10.13 -5.49
CA HIS A 335 -15.13 9.77 -4.30
C HIS A 335 -14.76 8.40 -3.71
N SER A 336 -14.11 7.54 -4.49
CA SER A 336 -13.63 6.24 -4.02
C SER A 336 -12.51 6.42 -2.99
N ILE A 337 -11.56 7.32 -3.24
CA ILE A 337 -10.36 7.47 -2.40
C ILE A 337 -10.42 8.69 -1.47
N PHE A 338 -10.90 9.85 -1.92
CA PHE A 338 -10.88 11.09 -1.12
C PHE A 338 -12.03 11.19 -0.11
N THR A 339 -12.12 10.20 0.77
CA THR A 339 -13.08 10.12 1.87
C THR A 339 -12.53 10.79 3.14
N GLU A 340 -13.40 11.11 4.09
CA GLU A 340 -12.95 11.65 5.39
C GLU A 340 -12.18 10.59 6.19
N ALA A 341 -12.58 9.32 6.11
CA ALA A 341 -11.85 8.22 6.75
C ALA A 341 -10.41 8.11 6.23
N ASN A 342 -10.20 8.18 4.92
CA ASN A 342 -8.85 8.14 4.34
C ASN A 342 -8.05 9.40 4.66
N LYS A 343 -8.68 10.57 4.79
CA LYS A 343 -8.01 11.78 5.31
C LYS A 343 -7.49 11.58 6.73
N GLN A 344 -8.28 10.94 7.59
CA GLN A 344 -7.84 10.63 8.96
C GLN A 344 -6.69 9.62 8.97
N ARG A 345 -6.77 8.57 8.14
CA ARG A 345 -5.67 7.59 7.95
C ARG A 345 -4.39 8.26 7.47
N TRP A 346 -4.51 9.19 6.52
CA TRP A 346 -3.39 10.01 6.05
C TRP A 346 -2.75 10.83 7.17
N ASN A 347 -3.55 11.55 7.97
CA ASN A 347 -3.02 12.35 9.07
C ASN A 347 -2.27 11.48 10.09
N ARG A 348 -2.82 10.31 10.42
CA ARG A 348 -2.15 9.32 11.29
C ARG A 348 -0.85 8.83 10.69
N LEU A 349 -0.82 8.50 9.39
CA LEU A 349 0.39 8.07 8.70
C LEU A 349 1.50 9.12 8.80
N VAL A 350 1.18 10.41 8.64
CA VAL A 350 2.16 11.51 8.76
C VAL A 350 2.72 11.57 10.18
N GLU A 351 1.84 11.65 11.19
CA GLU A 351 2.24 11.72 12.61
C GLU A 351 3.04 10.49 13.06
N PHE A 352 2.59 9.29 12.66
CA PHE A 352 3.27 8.04 12.92
C PHE A 352 4.66 8.00 12.28
N SER A 353 4.77 8.38 11.01
CA SER A 353 6.05 8.34 10.29
C SER A 353 7.08 9.28 10.90
N GLU A 354 6.68 10.49 11.31
CA GLU A 354 7.56 11.43 12.01
C GLU A 354 8.05 10.86 13.35
N THR A 355 7.13 10.31 14.14
CA THR A 355 7.43 9.75 15.46
C THR A 355 8.33 8.52 15.35
N PHE A 356 7.99 7.59 14.45
CA PHE A 356 8.78 6.40 14.17
C PHE A 356 10.20 6.77 13.73
N ASN A 357 10.34 7.71 12.80
CA ASN A 357 11.66 8.15 12.35
C ASN A 357 12.50 8.79 13.46
N LYS A 358 11.88 9.59 14.35
CA LYS A 358 12.58 10.16 15.52
C LYS A 358 13.03 9.05 16.48
N MET A 359 12.14 8.12 16.83
CA MET A 359 12.41 7.03 17.77
C MET A 359 13.52 6.09 17.28
N HIS A 360 13.49 5.75 16.00
CA HIS A 360 14.42 4.78 15.41
C HIS A 360 15.63 5.42 14.74
N SER A 361 15.75 6.76 14.75
CA SER A 361 16.80 7.50 14.04
C SER A 361 16.85 7.15 12.53
N THR A 362 15.68 7.04 11.91
CA THR A 362 15.51 6.73 10.47
C THR A 362 14.94 7.94 9.71
N ASN A 363 14.76 7.83 8.39
CA ASN A 363 14.21 8.91 7.55
C ASN A 363 13.17 8.44 6.52
N TYR A 364 12.44 7.36 6.80
CA TYR A 364 11.50 6.76 5.87
C TYR A 364 10.47 7.77 5.38
N SER A 365 10.23 7.79 4.07
CA SER A 365 9.19 8.60 3.45
C SER A 365 7.80 7.97 3.58
N LEU A 366 6.75 8.74 3.30
CA LEU A 366 5.36 8.27 3.44
C LEU A 366 5.03 7.12 2.48
N ASP A 367 5.59 7.10 1.26
CA ASP A 367 5.47 5.98 0.32
C ASP A 367 6.13 4.72 0.85
N GLN A 368 7.26 4.84 1.56
CA GLN A 368 7.88 3.69 2.22
C GLN A 368 6.99 3.14 3.33
N MET A 369 6.43 4.03 4.15
CA MET A 369 5.55 3.63 5.26
C MET A 369 4.25 2.98 4.75
N MET A 370 3.67 3.47 3.64
CA MET A 370 2.48 2.85 3.04
C MET A 370 2.75 1.47 2.43
N ASN A 371 3.87 1.31 1.71
CA ASN A 371 4.28 0.00 1.22
C ASN A 371 4.56 -0.96 2.38
N ALA A 372 5.26 -0.49 3.42
CA ALA A 372 5.57 -1.28 4.60
C ALA A 372 4.31 -1.69 5.37
N TYR A 373 3.33 -0.79 5.52
CA TYR A 373 2.02 -1.11 6.09
C TYR A 373 1.40 -2.30 5.38
N VAL A 374 1.35 -2.29 4.04
CA VAL A 374 0.78 -3.41 3.28
C VAL A 374 1.61 -4.69 3.45
N LEU A 375 2.94 -4.60 3.35
CA LEU A 375 3.86 -5.74 3.51
C LEU A 375 3.83 -6.38 4.89
N ALA A 376 3.54 -5.61 5.94
CA ALA A 376 3.51 -6.08 7.31
C ALA A 376 2.26 -6.91 7.64
N HIS A 377 1.20 -6.86 6.80
CA HIS A 377 0.02 -7.67 7.04
C HIS A 377 0.35 -9.16 6.88
N PRO A 378 -0.12 -10.04 7.81
CA PRO A 378 0.13 -11.48 7.76
C PRO A 378 -0.29 -12.14 6.45
N ARG A 379 -1.31 -11.58 5.78
CA ARG A 379 -1.79 -12.10 4.51
C ARG A 379 -1.14 -11.54 3.25
N THR A 380 -0.22 -10.60 3.36
CA THR A 380 0.53 -10.10 2.21
C THR A 380 1.70 -11.04 1.89
N ASP A 381 1.45 -12.00 1.00
CA ASP A 381 2.49 -12.91 0.52
C ASP A 381 3.46 -12.19 -0.42
N LEU A 382 2.93 -11.43 -1.39
CA LEU A 382 3.66 -10.66 -2.40
C LEU A 382 3.08 -9.24 -2.43
N LEU A 383 3.76 -8.25 -3.03
CA LEU A 383 3.21 -6.91 -3.25
C LEU A 383 3.52 -6.40 -4.66
N ALA A 384 2.49 -6.08 -5.45
CA ALA A 384 2.67 -5.38 -6.71
C ALA A 384 2.92 -3.89 -6.48
N ILE A 385 4.08 -3.42 -6.94
CA ILE A 385 4.57 -2.04 -6.80
C ILE A 385 4.61 -1.36 -8.18
N GLY A 386 4.50 -0.04 -8.21
CA GLY A 386 4.51 0.73 -9.47
C GLY A 386 5.49 1.90 -9.50
N PRO A 387 6.78 1.73 -9.15
CA PRO A 387 7.76 2.79 -9.27
C PRO A 387 8.03 3.09 -10.76
N ILE A 388 8.17 4.37 -11.07
CA ILE A 388 8.51 4.87 -12.40
C ILE A 388 9.90 5.52 -12.43
N THR A 389 10.58 5.62 -11.28
CA THR A 389 11.97 6.06 -11.18
C THR A 389 12.81 5.11 -10.32
N LYS A 390 14.13 5.13 -10.52
CA LYS A 390 15.08 4.33 -9.73
C LYS A 390 15.05 4.72 -8.24
N GLU A 391 14.83 6.00 -7.94
CA GLU A 391 14.74 6.50 -6.57
C GLU A 391 13.49 5.98 -5.86
N GLN A 392 12.33 5.97 -6.53
CA GLN A 392 11.10 5.38 -5.98
C GLN A 392 11.29 3.88 -5.74
N LEU A 393 11.95 3.20 -6.66
CA LEU A 393 12.22 1.78 -6.56
C LEU A 393 13.14 1.46 -5.38
N ASN A 394 14.24 2.21 -5.18
CA ASN A 394 15.12 2.06 -4.01
C ASN A 394 14.35 2.21 -2.70
N ARG A 395 13.55 3.28 -2.57
CA ARG A 395 12.71 3.51 -1.38
C ARG A 395 11.72 2.35 -1.16
N THR A 396 11.09 1.88 -2.23
CA THR A 396 10.13 0.77 -2.16
C THR A 396 10.79 -0.52 -1.69
N VAL A 397 12.01 -0.85 -2.17
CA VAL A 397 12.75 -2.02 -1.69
C VAL A 397 13.10 -1.92 -0.21
N GLU A 398 13.50 -0.75 0.28
CA GLU A 398 13.73 -0.51 1.71
C GLU A 398 12.47 -0.72 2.58
N SER A 399 11.28 -0.66 1.99
CA SER A 399 10.02 -0.91 2.70
C SER A 399 9.89 -2.36 3.20
N LEU A 400 10.62 -3.32 2.61
CA LEU A 400 10.70 -4.69 3.12
C LEU A 400 11.27 -4.70 4.54
N SER A 401 12.40 -4.02 4.76
CA SER A 401 13.01 -3.93 6.09
C SER A 401 12.13 -3.16 7.06
N LEU A 402 11.49 -2.07 6.62
CA LEU A 402 10.57 -1.31 7.47
C LEU A 402 9.37 -2.16 7.89
N SER A 403 8.82 -2.97 6.99
CA SER A 403 7.66 -3.83 7.29
C SER A 403 7.89 -4.80 8.45
N GLN A 404 9.14 -5.25 8.64
CA GLN A 404 9.53 -6.13 9.74
C GLN A 404 9.56 -5.41 11.10
N SER A 405 9.61 -4.07 11.09
CA SER A 405 9.60 -3.25 12.30
C SER A 405 8.20 -2.78 12.70
N LEU A 406 7.18 -3.00 11.85
CA LEU A 406 5.79 -2.65 12.15
C LEU A 406 5.11 -3.82 12.88
N THR A 407 4.47 -3.51 14.00
CA THR A 407 3.70 -4.46 14.80
C THR A 407 2.23 -4.51 14.35
N PRO A 408 1.48 -5.58 14.66
CA PRO A 408 0.02 -5.60 14.49
C PRO A 408 -0.68 -4.37 15.09
N GLU A 409 -0.17 -3.89 16.21
CA GLU A 409 -0.66 -2.71 16.91
C GLU A 409 -0.43 -1.42 16.10
N ASP A 410 0.72 -1.29 15.44
CA ASP A 410 1.01 -0.16 14.54
C ASP A 410 0.06 -0.17 13.34
N LEU A 411 -0.22 -1.34 12.77
CA LEU A 411 -1.14 -1.49 11.64
C LEU A 411 -2.56 -1.08 12.03
N GLU A 412 -3.05 -1.53 13.18
CA GLU A 412 -4.36 -1.15 13.70
C GLU A 412 -4.43 0.37 13.99
N PHE A 413 -3.38 0.94 14.60
CA PHE A 413 -3.32 2.38 14.85
C PHE A 413 -3.39 3.18 13.56
N LEU A 414 -2.58 2.84 12.55
CA LEU A 414 -2.60 3.50 11.25
C LEU A 414 -4.00 3.41 10.62
N TYR A 415 -4.62 2.23 10.68
CA TYR A 415 -5.90 1.95 10.06
C TYR A 415 -7.09 2.64 10.73
N SER A 416 -7.32 2.40 12.03
CA SER A 416 -8.53 2.82 12.74
C SER A 416 -8.29 3.99 13.69
N GLY A 417 -7.04 4.23 14.09
CA GLY A 417 -6.70 5.12 15.20
C GLY A 417 -7.09 4.58 16.57
N GLN A 418 -7.60 3.34 16.66
CA GLN A 418 -7.88 2.71 17.94
C GLN A 418 -6.58 2.39 18.65
N MET A 419 -6.52 2.84 19.91
CA MET A 419 -5.34 2.69 20.74
C MET A 419 -5.42 1.39 21.56
N ASN A 420 -4.41 0.55 21.43
CA ASN A 420 -4.02 -0.45 22.43
C ASN A 420 -2.93 0.14 23.35
N ASP A 421 -2.43 -0.65 24.29
CA ASP A 421 -1.38 -0.22 25.23
C ASP A 421 -0.17 0.40 24.52
N SER A 422 0.27 -0.17 23.38
CA SER A 422 1.38 0.34 22.55
C SER A 422 1.09 1.70 21.92
N ALA A 423 -0.17 2.00 21.58
CA ALA A 423 -0.51 3.27 20.99
C ALA A 423 -0.65 4.39 22.05
N VAL A 424 -1.03 4.04 23.28
CA VAL A 424 -0.92 4.95 24.44
C VAL A 424 0.56 5.25 24.74
N GLU A 425 1.45 4.27 24.57
CA GLU A 425 2.89 4.48 24.64
C GLU A 425 3.37 5.49 23.57
N VAL A 426 3.01 5.28 22.29
CA VAL A 426 3.31 6.23 21.20
C VAL A 426 2.80 7.64 21.53
N PHE A 427 1.62 7.76 22.14
CA PHE A 427 1.09 9.04 22.59
C PHE A 427 1.96 9.73 23.64
N VAL A 428 2.48 8.98 24.62
CA VAL A 428 3.41 9.51 25.64
C VAL A 428 4.67 10.03 24.97
N PHE A 429 5.28 9.24 24.09
CA PHE A 429 6.48 9.66 23.36
C PHE A 429 6.22 10.90 22.49
N HIS A 430 5.08 10.94 21.80
CA HIS A 430 4.71 12.10 21.00
C HIS A 430 4.53 13.34 21.90
N TRP A 431 3.80 13.23 23.01
CA TRP A 431 3.60 14.35 23.94
C TRP A 431 4.93 14.99 24.37
N PHE A 432 5.93 14.20 24.76
CA PHE A 432 7.25 14.72 25.11
C PHE A 432 8.03 15.25 23.91
N SER A 433 7.88 14.63 22.74
CA SER A 433 8.53 15.12 21.53
C SER A 433 8.10 16.53 21.14
N LEU A 434 6.88 16.94 21.49
CA LEU A 434 6.39 18.30 21.29
C LEU A 434 7.18 19.30 22.15
N PHE A 435 7.46 18.96 23.41
CA PHE A 435 8.29 19.78 24.29
C PHE A 435 9.73 19.87 23.78
N ASP A 436 10.34 18.73 23.41
CA ASP A 436 11.75 18.70 22.96
C ASP A 436 12.03 19.63 21.77
N ARG A 437 11.02 19.81 20.90
CA ARG A 437 11.13 20.65 19.70
C ARG A 437 10.55 22.06 19.89
N ASN A 438 10.16 22.43 21.11
CA ASN A 438 9.45 23.68 21.39
C ASN A 438 8.26 23.90 20.44
N ALA A 439 7.44 22.87 20.22
CA ALA A 439 6.32 22.93 19.30
C ALA A 439 5.35 24.06 19.67
N PRO A 440 4.63 24.68 18.70
CA PRO A 440 3.62 25.67 19.02
C PRO A 440 2.50 25.08 19.88
N VAL A 441 1.96 25.87 20.81
CA VAL A 441 0.94 25.40 21.76
C VAL A 441 -0.29 24.78 21.09
N THR A 442 -0.62 25.23 19.87
CA THR A 442 -1.73 24.70 19.06
C THR A 442 -1.60 23.21 18.73
N GLU A 443 -0.40 22.62 18.80
CA GLU A 443 -0.20 21.17 18.64
C GLU A 443 -0.45 20.37 19.92
N PHE A 444 -0.34 21.01 21.10
CA PHE A 444 -0.61 20.39 22.40
C PHE A 444 -2.10 20.35 22.71
N LEU A 445 -2.84 21.43 22.44
CA LEU A 445 -4.24 21.57 22.87
C LEU A 445 -5.16 20.42 22.43
N PRO A 446 -5.05 19.88 21.19
CA PRO A 446 -5.85 18.72 20.79
C PRO A 446 -5.60 17.46 21.61
N LYS A 447 -4.46 17.38 22.31
CA LYS A 447 -4.03 16.25 23.14
C LYS A 447 -4.42 16.41 24.62
N LEU A 448 -5.11 17.49 24.97
CA LEU A 448 -5.66 17.73 26.30
C LEU A 448 -7.18 17.57 26.27
N SER A 449 -7.77 17.04 27.34
CA SER A 449 -9.23 17.10 27.52
C SER A 449 -9.68 18.54 27.75
N ASP A 450 -10.97 18.81 27.53
CA ASP A 450 -11.54 20.14 27.78
C ASP A 450 -11.46 20.53 29.26
N GLU A 451 -11.61 19.55 30.15
CA GLU A 451 -11.40 19.66 31.59
C GLU A 451 -10.09 18.96 31.94
N VAL A 452 -9.00 19.72 32.06
CA VAL A 452 -7.66 19.19 32.37
C VAL A 452 -7.34 19.44 33.85
N ASP A 453 -6.68 18.48 34.52
CA ASP A 453 -6.13 18.63 35.87
C ASP A 453 -4.63 18.31 35.83
N MET A 454 -3.80 19.33 35.61
CA MET A 454 -2.34 19.18 35.59
C MET A 454 -1.71 19.79 36.83
N LYS A 455 -0.85 19.05 37.52
CA LYS A 455 -0.11 19.50 38.69
C LYS A 455 1.37 19.31 38.48
N PHE A 456 2.05 20.43 38.31
CA PHE A 456 3.50 20.56 38.28
C PHE A 456 4.00 21.01 39.65
N PRO A 457 5.29 20.81 39.99
CA PRO A 457 5.86 21.32 41.25
C PRO A 457 5.63 22.83 41.44
N GLU A 458 5.61 23.59 40.35
CA GLU A 458 5.50 25.05 40.33
C GLU A 458 4.11 25.59 40.02
N ALA A 459 3.19 24.76 39.49
CA ALA A 459 1.90 25.23 38.99
C ALA A 459 0.80 24.16 39.04
N THR A 460 -0.45 24.60 39.15
CA THR A 460 -1.64 23.76 38.90
C THR A 460 -2.43 24.39 37.76
N LEU A 461 -2.74 23.61 36.74
CA LEU A 461 -3.39 24.05 35.50
C LEU A 461 -4.72 23.31 35.37
N GLU A 462 -5.82 24.06 35.29
CA GLU A 462 -7.18 23.50 35.29
C GLU A 462 -7.91 23.73 33.94
N SER A 463 -7.23 24.39 32.99
CA SER A 463 -7.79 24.74 31.68
C SER A 463 -6.73 24.80 30.58
N HIS A 464 -7.18 24.79 29.32
CA HIS A 464 -6.31 25.03 28.16
C HIS A 464 -5.64 26.40 28.19
N GLU A 465 -6.28 27.42 28.79
CA GLU A 465 -5.68 28.74 28.91
C GLU A 465 -4.54 28.75 29.93
N ASP A 466 -4.73 28.09 31.09
CA ASP A 466 -3.66 27.91 32.07
C ASP A 466 -2.46 27.16 31.45
N PHE A 467 -2.72 26.15 30.62
CA PHE A 467 -1.68 25.44 29.88
C PHE A 467 -0.92 26.35 28.91
N LYS A 468 -1.62 27.19 28.14
CA LYS A 468 -0.97 28.15 27.24
C LYS A 468 -0.08 29.13 27.99
N ASP A 469 -0.57 29.69 29.09
CA ASP A 469 0.17 30.67 29.88
C ASP A 469 1.41 30.04 30.52
N TRP A 470 1.26 28.85 31.10
CA TRP A 470 2.39 28.08 31.65
C TRP A 470 3.42 27.75 30.56
N TYR A 471 2.98 27.22 29.42
CA TYR A 471 3.88 26.82 28.35
C TYR A 471 4.58 28.01 27.68
N ALA A 472 3.92 29.17 27.57
CA ALA A 472 4.56 30.41 27.14
C ALA A 472 5.72 30.78 28.08
N GLY A 473 5.55 30.65 29.39
CA GLY A 473 6.63 30.84 30.37
C GLY A 473 7.78 29.84 30.22
N VAL A 474 7.48 28.57 29.88
CA VAL A 474 8.50 27.57 29.54
C VAL A 474 9.31 28.02 28.32
N LEU A 475 8.65 28.46 27.26
CA LEU A 475 9.29 28.94 26.02
C LEU A 475 10.14 30.21 26.21
N GLU A 476 9.83 31.04 27.21
CA GLU A 476 10.65 32.21 27.56
C GLU A 476 11.92 31.84 28.33
N THR A 477 11.92 30.68 29.00
CA THR A 477 12.99 30.28 29.92
C THR A 477 13.93 29.24 29.30
N VAL A 478 13.38 28.27 28.58
CA VAL A 478 14.08 27.06 28.10
C VAL A 478 14.47 27.22 26.63
N GLU A 479 15.77 27.18 26.35
CA GLU A 479 16.32 27.24 24.98
C GLU A 479 16.18 25.88 24.28
N THR A 480 16.57 24.81 24.97
CA THR A 480 16.47 23.43 24.47
C THR A 480 16.08 22.49 25.60
N ALA A 481 15.25 21.50 25.29
CA ALA A 481 14.85 20.46 26.23
C ALA A 481 14.99 19.07 25.60
N SER A 482 15.19 18.07 26.45
CA SER A 482 15.07 16.66 26.09
C SER A 482 14.42 15.90 27.23
N HIS A 483 13.51 15.00 26.90
CA HIS A 483 12.87 14.08 27.83
C HIS A 483 13.31 12.66 27.52
N ASP A 484 14.02 12.05 28.47
CA ASP A 484 14.38 10.64 28.43
C ASP A 484 13.39 9.86 29.31
N ILE A 485 12.49 9.10 28.67
CA ILE A 485 11.41 8.36 29.33
C ILE A 485 11.98 7.05 29.87
N GLN A 486 11.72 6.79 31.15
CA GLN A 486 12.19 5.66 31.94
C GLN A 486 11.00 5.03 32.66
N ASP A 487 11.06 3.72 32.93
CA ASP A 487 10.09 3.02 33.76
C ASP A 487 8.61 3.27 33.36
N LEU A 488 8.32 3.29 32.06
CA LEU A 488 6.96 3.51 31.54
C LEU A 488 6.08 2.27 31.79
N GLU A 489 5.03 2.46 32.59
CA GLU A 489 3.99 1.49 32.87
C GLU A 489 2.64 2.04 32.41
N ILE A 490 1.93 1.27 31.58
CA ILE A 490 0.60 1.61 31.07
C ILE A 490 -0.40 0.59 31.59
N SER A 491 -1.46 1.07 32.23
CA SER A 491 -2.53 0.25 32.79
C SER A 491 -3.87 0.68 32.23
N LYS A 492 -4.57 -0.22 31.54
CA LYS A 492 -5.94 0.03 31.07
C LYS A 492 -6.93 -0.01 32.24
N VAL A 493 -7.55 1.13 32.55
CA VAL A 493 -8.52 1.27 33.65
C VAL A 493 -9.95 0.96 33.18
N SER A 494 -10.28 1.30 31.93
CA SER A 494 -11.54 0.94 31.25
C SER A 494 -11.34 0.94 29.73
N GLU A 495 -12.39 0.68 28.94
CA GLU A 495 -12.29 0.72 27.48
C GLU A 495 -11.74 2.05 26.92
N ALA A 496 -12.06 3.17 27.57
CA ALA A 496 -11.71 4.51 27.12
C ALA A 496 -10.77 5.27 28.08
N LEU A 497 -10.20 4.61 29.10
CA LEU A 497 -9.36 5.26 30.10
C LEU A 497 -8.14 4.42 30.42
N TYR A 498 -6.97 5.05 30.34
CA TYR A 498 -5.67 4.49 30.68
C TYR A 498 -5.04 5.30 31.80
N GLN A 499 -4.32 4.60 32.67
CA GLN A 499 -3.43 5.17 33.64
C GLN A 499 -2.00 4.94 33.17
N ILE A 500 -1.17 5.98 33.26
CA ILE A 500 0.22 5.94 32.83
C ILE A 500 1.09 6.38 34.00
N ASP A 501 2.00 5.52 34.40
CA ASP A 501 3.01 5.80 35.41
C ASP A 501 4.37 5.77 34.73
N LEU A 502 5.17 6.81 34.88
CA LEU A 502 6.48 6.87 34.25
C LEU A 502 7.46 7.71 35.04
N VAL A 503 8.74 7.51 34.77
CA VAL A 503 9.83 8.36 35.23
C VAL A 503 10.42 9.08 34.04
N VAL A 504 10.69 10.36 34.15
CA VAL A 504 11.30 11.14 33.07
C VAL A 504 12.54 11.82 33.59
N LEU A 505 13.67 11.59 32.92
CA LEU A 505 14.86 12.38 33.10
C LEU A 505 14.77 13.57 32.15
N TRP A 506 14.32 14.70 32.68
CA TRP A 506 14.26 15.96 31.96
C TRP A 506 15.61 16.67 32.02
N LYS A 507 16.13 17.05 30.86
CA LYS A 507 17.34 17.87 30.73
C LYS A 507 16.99 19.10 29.92
N ALA A 508 17.36 20.27 30.43
CA ALA A 508 17.12 21.52 29.76
C ALA A 508 18.34 22.44 29.86
N LYS A 509 18.47 23.29 28.84
CA LYS A 509 19.37 24.44 28.84
C LYS A 509 18.52 25.69 28.74
N ASN A 510 18.69 26.61 29.69
CA ASN A 510 17.99 27.88 29.72
C ASN A 510 18.73 28.94 28.88
N PHE A 511 18.03 30.00 28.50
CA PHE A 511 18.62 31.11 27.73
C PHE A 511 19.74 31.86 28.46
N ASP A 512 19.80 31.79 29.80
CA ASP A 512 20.90 32.33 30.60
C ASP A 512 22.16 31.43 30.61
N GLY A 513 22.10 30.28 29.93
CA GLY A 513 23.17 29.30 29.81
C GLY A 513 23.21 28.28 30.95
N THR A 514 22.29 28.33 31.91
CA THR A 514 22.20 27.32 32.97
C THR A 514 21.66 26.00 32.42
N ASN A 515 22.26 24.89 32.87
CA ASN A 515 21.76 23.55 32.58
C ASN A 515 21.00 23.04 33.80
N VAL A 516 19.82 22.48 33.56
CA VAL A 516 18.96 21.88 34.56
C VAL A 516 18.78 20.41 34.22
N GLU A 517 18.87 19.56 35.24
CA GLU A 517 18.55 18.14 35.15
C GLU A 517 17.61 17.81 36.31
N PHE A 518 16.48 17.19 35.99
CA PHE A 518 15.47 16.84 36.97
C PHE A 518 14.87 15.49 36.62
N ARG A 519 14.78 14.62 37.63
CA ARG A 519 14.13 13.32 37.49
C ARG A 519 12.73 13.41 38.07
N ALA A 520 11.74 13.33 37.20
CA ALA A 520 10.33 13.49 37.54
C ALA A 520 9.63 12.15 37.54
N GLN A 521 8.90 11.82 38.61
CA GLN A 521 7.90 10.76 38.57
C GLN A 521 6.57 11.37 38.15
N GLN A 522 5.93 10.77 37.16
CA GLN A 522 4.70 11.27 36.60
C GLN A 522 3.60 10.22 36.60
N HIS A 523 2.37 10.69 36.83
CA HIS A 523 1.17 9.86 36.84
C HIS A 523 0.07 10.55 36.04
N TRP A 524 -0.37 9.91 34.96
CA TRP A 524 -1.36 10.47 34.04
C TRP A 524 -2.64 9.63 34.01
N GLU A 525 -3.76 10.31 33.77
CA GLU A 525 -4.99 9.67 33.30
C GLU A 525 -5.23 10.14 31.86
N VAL A 526 -5.23 9.19 30.92
CA VAL A 526 -5.44 9.46 29.49
C VAL A 526 -6.76 8.86 29.05
N GLN A 527 -7.65 9.73 28.55
CA GLN A 527 -8.91 9.33 27.96
C GLN A 527 -8.71 9.09 26.46
N VAL A 528 -9.10 7.92 25.97
CA VAL A 528 -9.04 7.59 24.54
C VAL A 528 -10.43 7.69 23.94
N GLY A 529 -10.56 8.54 22.91
CA GLY A 529 -11.80 8.74 22.16
C GLY A 529 -11.58 8.69 20.64
N SER A 530 -12.64 8.96 19.87
CA SER A 530 -12.60 9.00 18.40
C SER A 530 -11.60 10.01 17.83
N ASP A 531 -11.31 11.07 18.60
CA ASP A 531 -10.38 12.14 18.21
C ASP A 531 -8.94 11.86 18.67
N GLY A 532 -8.68 10.65 19.17
CA GLY A 532 -7.39 10.24 19.73
C GLY A 532 -7.32 10.35 21.26
N PRO A 533 -6.16 10.01 21.84
CA PRO A 533 -5.88 10.14 23.27
C PRO A 533 -5.80 11.60 23.71
N LYS A 534 -6.39 11.87 24.87
CA LYS A 534 -6.37 13.17 25.54
C LYS A 534 -5.97 13.00 26.99
N ILE A 535 -4.98 13.77 27.43
CA ILE A 535 -4.56 13.84 28.83
C ILE A 535 -5.68 14.53 29.61
N LYS A 536 -6.25 13.81 30.55
CA LYS A 536 -7.23 14.32 31.50
C LYS A 536 -6.58 14.78 32.79
N LYS A 537 -5.59 14.01 33.26
CA LYS A 537 -4.87 14.29 34.49
C LYS A 537 -3.38 14.12 34.25
N TYR A 538 -2.58 15.00 34.82
CA TYR A 538 -1.13 15.01 34.64
C TYR A 538 -0.46 15.44 35.94
N LEU A 539 0.01 14.49 36.73
CA LEU A 539 0.67 14.77 38.00
C LEU A 539 2.17 14.61 37.85
N VAL A 540 2.93 15.60 38.29
CA VAL A 540 4.40 15.57 38.33
C VAL A 540 4.86 15.71 39.76
N SER A 541 5.77 14.83 40.16
CA SER A 541 6.43 14.84 41.46
C SER A 541 7.91 14.53 41.29
N GLU A 542 8.72 14.84 42.31
CA GLU A 542 10.13 14.47 42.33
C GLU A 542 10.25 12.95 42.49
N ALA A 543 11.00 12.29 41.59
CA ALA A 543 11.27 10.86 41.69
C ALA A 543 12.23 10.58 42.87
N GLN A 544 11.91 9.59 43.70
CA GLN A 544 12.74 9.19 44.84
C GLN A 544 13.97 8.36 44.45
#